data_AF-A0ABD1WF25-F1
#
_entry.id   AF-A0ABD1WF25-F1
#
_cell.length_a   1.000
_cell.length_b   1.000
_cell.length_c   1.000
_cell.angle_alpha   90.00
_cell.angle_beta   90.00
_cell.angle_gamma   90.00
#
_symmetry.space_group_name_H-M   'P 1'
#
loop_
_entity.id
_entity.type
_entity.pdbx_description
1 polymer ?
#
loop_
_entity_poly.entity_id
_entity_poly.type
_entity_poly.pdbx_seq_one_letter_code
_entity_poly.pdbx_strand_id
1 'polypeptide(L)'
;MRKKGYDGAKADIWSCGVILYVLLAGFLPFQDVNLMNMYRKIIKSDYEFPSWFSTESRRLVSKLLVSDPERRIKIPAIMRVPWFRRGLKRPNAFSMQESIFEKFDEEEKFMHETIKKSPSSPALLNAFQIISSMSTGFDLSSMFEDKKKAGSMFTSRCSSKVMMAKIEMVAKRFNFKVARRDSKLRLLGSTEGRKGRLSVTAEVFKVAPEVTMVEFSKSSGDTLEYIKFCEEDIRPALKDIVWTWQGDNIFNCNVTTSGGEESTKEL
;
A
#
# COMPACT_ATOMS: atom_id res chain seq x y z
N MET A 1 -38.72 19.87 -5.80
CA MET A 1 -37.29 19.46 -5.80
C MET A 1 -36.44 20.71 -6.00
N ARG A 2 -35.61 21.10 -5.02
CA ARG A 2 -34.78 22.32 -5.11
C ARG A 2 -33.72 22.12 -6.19
N LYS A 3 -33.77 22.92 -7.27
CA LYS A 3 -32.76 23.01 -8.34
C LYS A 3 -31.46 23.67 -7.85
N LYS A 4 -30.84 23.10 -6.82
CA LYS A 4 -29.49 23.46 -6.38
C LYS A 4 -28.61 22.28 -6.75
N GLY A 5 -27.57 22.50 -7.56
CA GLY A 5 -26.60 21.46 -7.87
C GLY A 5 -26.04 20.85 -6.59
N TYR A 6 -25.58 19.59 -6.65
CA TYR A 6 -24.93 18.94 -5.53
C TYR A 6 -23.43 19.27 -5.51
N ASP A 7 -22.85 19.28 -4.33
CA ASP A 7 -21.40 19.41 -4.13
C ASP A 7 -20.79 18.00 -4.16
N GLY A 8 -20.01 17.70 -5.20
CA GLY A 8 -19.42 16.38 -5.42
C GLY A 8 -18.51 15.95 -4.27
N ALA A 9 -17.67 16.83 -3.75
CA ALA A 9 -16.78 16.51 -2.64
C ALA A 9 -17.56 16.13 -1.38
N LYS A 10 -18.69 16.82 -1.10
CA LYS A 10 -19.58 16.44 0.00
C LYS A 10 -20.25 15.10 -0.26
N ALA A 11 -20.68 14.83 -1.49
CA ALA A 11 -21.26 13.53 -1.86
C ALA A 11 -20.25 12.38 -1.69
N ASP A 12 -18.99 12.58 -2.07
CA ASP A 12 -17.92 11.60 -1.88
C ASP A 12 -17.69 11.28 -0.41
N ILE A 13 -17.71 12.30 0.47
CA ILE A 13 -17.57 12.09 1.92
C ILE A 13 -18.71 11.21 2.47
N TRP A 14 -19.94 11.37 1.96
CA TRP A 14 -21.06 10.50 2.31
C TRP A 14 -20.80 9.06 1.86
N SER A 15 -20.40 8.88 0.59
CA SER A 15 -20.05 7.58 0.03
C SER A 15 -18.92 6.89 0.81
N CYS A 16 -17.87 7.63 1.20
CA CYS A 16 -16.82 7.13 2.08
C CYS A 16 -17.38 6.67 3.44
N GLY A 17 -18.38 7.37 3.99
CA GLY A 17 -19.08 6.95 5.20
C GLY A 17 -19.81 5.62 5.04
N VAL A 18 -20.49 5.42 3.92
CA VAL A 18 -21.20 4.17 3.60
C VAL A 18 -20.20 3.02 3.47
N ILE A 19 -19.13 3.21 2.70
CA ILE A 19 -18.08 2.18 2.52
C ILE A 19 -17.41 1.85 3.85
N LEU A 20 -17.05 2.86 4.66
CA LEU A 20 -16.46 2.63 5.97
C LEU A 20 -17.40 1.84 6.89
N TYR A 21 -18.70 2.14 6.88
CA TYR A 21 -19.67 1.36 7.63
C TYR A 21 -19.67 -0.10 7.17
N VAL A 22 -19.75 -0.36 5.86
CA VAL A 22 -19.76 -1.72 5.30
C VAL A 22 -18.49 -2.49 5.67
N LEU A 23 -17.31 -1.86 5.61
CA LEU A 23 -16.04 -2.50 5.99
C LEU A 23 -15.99 -2.89 7.48
N LEU A 24 -16.71 -2.19 8.35
CA LEU A 24 -16.75 -2.44 9.78
C LEU A 24 -17.92 -3.35 10.21
N ALA A 25 -19.05 -3.26 9.52
CA ALA A 25 -20.29 -3.98 9.85
C ALA A 25 -20.48 -5.28 9.05
N GLY A 26 -19.96 -5.33 7.82
CA GLY A 26 -20.21 -6.42 6.87
C GLY A 26 -21.55 -6.30 6.11
N PHE A 27 -22.31 -5.23 6.32
CA PHE A 27 -23.60 -4.98 5.66
C PHE A 27 -23.85 -3.47 5.47
N LEU A 28 -24.86 -3.11 4.66
CA LEU A 28 -25.17 -1.72 4.32
C LEU A 28 -25.84 -0.98 5.49
N PRO A 29 -25.48 0.29 5.77
CA PRO A 29 -26.15 1.10 6.79
C PRO A 29 -27.61 1.39 6.45
N PHE A 30 -27.93 1.50 5.15
CA PHE A 30 -29.27 1.78 4.66
C PHE A 30 -29.68 0.68 3.69
N GLN A 31 -30.57 -0.19 4.13
CA GLN A 31 -31.14 -1.25 3.30
C GLN A 31 -32.59 -1.49 3.71
N ASP A 32 -33.45 -1.65 2.71
CA ASP A 32 -34.86 -1.97 2.88
C ASP A 32 -35.39 -2.63 1.60
N VAL A 33 -36.37 -3.52 1.72
CA VAL A 33 -37.06 -4.12 0.57
C VAL A 33 -37.91 -3.10 -0.16
N ASN A 34 -38.43 -2.10 0.57
CA ASN A 34 -39.21 -1.03 0.00
C ASN A 34 -38.31 0.19 -0.24
N LEU A 35 -38.17 0.57 -1.51
CA LEU A 35 -37.30 1.67 -1.93
C LEU A 35 -37.66 3.01 -1.23
N MET A 36 -38.95 3.26 -0.98
CA MET A 36 -39.38 4.48 -0.29
C MET A 36 -38.95 4.49 1.18
N ASN A 37 -38.97 3.34 1.84
CA ASN A 37 -38.44 3.21 3.21
C ASN A 37 -36.93 3.35 3.25
N MET A 38 -36.21 2.79 2.28
CA MET A 38 -34.77 3.00 2.12
C MET A 38 -34.44 4.49 1.97
N TYR A 39 -35.16 5.22 1.10
CA TYR A 39 -34.96 6.66 0.95
C TYR A 39 -35.29 7.43 2.23
N ARG A 40 -36.34 7.05 2.97
CA ARG A 40 -36.64 7.66 4.29
C ARG A 40 -35.50 7.45 5.27
N LYS A 41 -34.91 6.25 5.32
CA LYS A 41 -33.74 5.95 6.16
C LYS A 41 -32.54 6.81 5.76
N ILE A 42 -32.25 6.92 4.47
CA ILE A 42 -31.16 7.77 3.94
C ILE A 42 -31.35 9.24 4.31
N ILE A 43 -32.55 9.80 4.06
CA ILE A 43 -32.85 11.21 4.31
C ILE A 43 -32.80 11.54 5.81
N LYS A 44 -33.17 10.58 6.67
CA LYS A 44 -33.12 10.74 8.13
C LYS A 44 -31.77 10.37 8.73
N SER A 45 -30.84 9.83 7.94
CA SER A 45 -29.64 9.15 8.44
C SER A 45 -29.97 8.13 9.55
N ASP A 46 -31.02 7.34 9.33
CA ASP A 46 -31.51 6.33 10.26
C ASP A 46 -30.84 4.98 9.98
N TYR A 47 -29.88 4.63 10.84
CA TYR A 47 -29.12 3.39 10.80
C TYR A 47 -28.63 3.05 12.21
N GLU A 48 -28.43 1.77 12.47
CA GLU A 48 -27.94 1.29 13.76
C GLU A 48 -26.47 0.89 13.69
N PHE A 49 -25.80 0.83 14.84
CA PHE A 49 -24.41 0.41 14.92
C PHE A 49 -24.30 -0.96 15.60
N PRO A 50 -23.68 -1.96 14.96
CA PRO A 50 -23.40 -3.25 15.59
C PRO A 50 -22.64 -3.14 16.91
N SER A 51 -22.78 -4.11 17.81
CA SER A 51 -22.16 -4.09 19.14
C SER A 51 -20.63 -3.98 19.10
N TRP A 52 -19.97 -4.58 18.10
CA TRP A 52 -18.51 -4.58 17.93
C TRP A 52 -17.92 -3.26 17.43
N PHE A 53 -18.74 -2.25 17.09
CA PHE A 53 -18.20 -0.94 16.75
C PHE A 53 -17.62 -0.25 17.99
N SER A 54 -16.32 0.08 17.93
CA SER A 54 -15.65 0.95 18.90
C SER A 54 -16.33 2.32 18.99
N THR A 55 -16.28 2.95 20.17
CA THR A 55 -16.83 4.30 20.37
C THR A 55 -16.26 5.30 19.38
N GLU A 56 -14.99 5.19 19.04
CA GLU A 56 -14.32 6.12 18.13
C GLU A 56 -14.70 5.90 16.66
N SER A 57 -14.92 4.64 16.22
CA SER A 57 -15.42 4.37 14.86
C SER A 57 -16.86 4.83 14.70
N ARG A 58 -17.74 4.60 15.69
CA ARG A 58 -19.12 5.13 15.67
C ARG A 58 -19.13 6.64 15.50
N ARG A 59 -18.29 7.34 16.28
CA ARG A 59 -18.16 8.80 16.24
C ARG A 59 -17.66 9.32 14.89
N LEU A 60 -16.80 8.59 14.18
CA LEU A 60 -16.36 8.99 12.84
C LEU A 60 -17.48 8.77 11.81
N VAL A 61 -18.08 7.58 11.79
CA VAL A 61 -19.15 7.23 10.85
C VAL A 61 -20.36 8.15 11.02
N SER A 62 -20.74 8.48 12.26
CA SER A 62 -21.83 9.40 12.56
C SER A 62 -21.62 10.82 12.04
N LYS A 63 -20.36 11.22 11.83
CA LYS A 63 -20.00 12.52 11.25
C LYS A 63 -19.91 12.49 9.72
N LEU A 64 -19.65 11.33 9.12
CA LEU A 64 -19.64 11.12 7.67
C LEU A 64 -21.07 11.01 7.12
N LEU A 65 -21.92 10.21 7.80
CA LEU A 65 -23.30 9.93 7.40
C LEU A 65 -24.30 10.97 7.93
N VAL A 66 -23.97 12.25 7.78
CA VAL A 66 -24.87 13.38 8.09
C VAL A 66 -25.65 13.77 6.84
N SER A 67 -26.99 13.74 6.90
CA SER A 67 -27.86 13.98 5.74
C SER A 67 -27.70 15.40 5.18
N ASP A 68 -27.55 16.38 6.07
CA ASP A 68 -27.24 17.78 5.72
C ASP A 68 -25.77 17.92 5.27
N PRO A 69 -25.51 18.23 3.98
CA PRO A 69 -24.15 18.35 3.45
C PRO A 69 -23.33 19.48 4.10
N GLU A 70 -23.96 20.55 4.59
CA GLU A 70 -23.24 21.67 5.21
C GLU A 70 -22.74 21.34 6.62
N ARG A 71 -23.43 20.43 7.32
CA ARG A 71 -23.06 19.94 8.65
C ARG A 71 -22.14 18.72 8.60
N ARG A 72 -21.96 18.12 7.42
CA ARG A 72 -21.10 16.96 7.20
C ARG A 72 -19.64 17.31 7.46
N ILE A 73 -18.91 16.40 8.09
CA ILE A 73 -17.49 16.61 8.40
C ILE A 73 -16.67 16.80 7.12
N LYS A 74 -15.72 17.74 7.13
CA LYS A 74 -14.82 18.01 6.00
C LYS A 74 -13.52 17.20 6.11
N ILE A 75 -12.85 16.94 4.98
CA ILE A 75 -11.58 16.18 4.92
C ILE A 75 -10.52 16.66 5.95
N PRO A 76 -10.24 17.97 6.11
CA PRO A 76 -9.24 18.42 7.10
C PRO A 76 -9.59 18.04 8.53
N ALA A 77 -10.88 17.96 8.86
CA ALA A 77 -11.35 17.53 10.17
C ALA A 77 -11.29 16.01 10.32
N ILE A 78 -11.60 15.23 9.28
CA ILE A 78 -11.45 13.76 9.26
C ILE A 78 -10.00 13.39 9.56
N MET A 79 -9.03 14.04 8.91
CA MET A 79 -7.60 13.80 9.11
C MET A 79 -7.09 14.10 10.53
N ARG A 80 -7.89 14.78 11.36
CA ARG A 80 -7.58 15.07 12.77
C ARG A 80 -8.26 14.08 13.73
N VAL A 81 -9.15 13.22 13.25
CA VAL A 81 -9.86 12.25 14.09
C VAL A 81 -8.88 11.19 14.62
N PRO A 82 -8.83 10.93 15.94
CA PRO A 82 -7.91 9.95 16.51
C PRO A 82 -8.04 8.54 15.91
N TRP A 83 -9.28 8.11 15.63
CA TRP A 83 -9.53 6.83 14.97
C TRP A 83 -8.87 6.77 13.59
N PHE A 84 -9.00 7.84 12.79
CA PHE A 84 -8.40 7.92 11.46
C PHE A 84 -6.87 7.95 11.53
N ARG A 85 -6.28 8.62 12.51
CA ARG A 85 -4.81 8.71 12.67
C ARG A 85 -4.15 7.42 13.15
N ARG A 86 -4.90 6.48 13.74
CA ARG A 86 -4.34 5.27 14.33
C ARG A 86 -3.77 4.38 13.23
N GLY A 87 -2.45 4.17 13.24
CA GLY A 87 -1.77 3.30 12.27
C GLY A 87 -1.52 3.90 10.89
N LEU A 88 -1.92 5.16 10.63
CA LEU A 88 -1.52 5.88 9.42
C LEU A 88 -0.02 6.20 9.48
N LYS A 89 0.78 5.34 8.85
CA LYS A 89 2.11 5.73 8.38
C LYS A 89 1.89 6.55 7.12
N ARG A 90 2.27 7.84 7.12
CA ARG A 90 2.21 8.65 5.89
C ARG A 90 2.91 7.86 4.78
N PRO A 91 2.25 7.56 3.65
CA PRO A 91 2.93 7.01 2.50
C PRO A 91 4.04 7.99 2.11
N ASN A 92 5.27 7.50 1.85
CA ASN A 92 6.41 8.34 1.51
C ASN A 92 6.12 9.28 0.31
N ALA A 93 5.14 8.93 -0.54
CA ALA A 93 4.65 9.75 -1.66
C ALA A 93 4.07 11.12 -1.24
N PHE A 94 3.51 11.26 -0.03
CA PHE A 94 2.93 12.53 0.44
C PHE A 94 3.86 13.35 1.33
N SER A 95 5.09 12.88 1.58
CA SER A 95 6.08 13.60 2.38
C SER A 95 6.74 14.77 1.64
N MET A 96 6.56 14.90 0.33
CA MET A 96 7.31 15.89 -0.47
C MET A 96 6.67 17.28 -0.53
N GLN A 97 5.37 17.46 -0.29
CA GLN A 97 4.73 18.74 -0.65
C GLN A 97 4.68 19.81 0.44
N GLU A 98 5.10 19.54 1.69
CA GLU A 98 4.94 20.50 2.79
C GLU A 98 6.24 20.87 3.54
N SER A 99 7.37 20.19 3.29
CA SER A 99 8.64 20.47 3.99
C SER A 99 9.74 21.07 3.11
N ILE A 100 9.46 21.39 1.84
CA ILE A 100 10.46 21.93 0.90
C ILE A 100 10.73 23.44 1.15
N PHE A 101 9.89 24.16 1.90
CA PHE A 101 10.02 25.61 2.01
C PHE A 101 10.80 26.18 3.19
N GLU A 102 11.29 25.37 4.16
CA GLU A 102 11.91 25.98 5.36
C GLU A 102 13.23 25.40 5.86
N LYS A 103 13.86 24.41 5.21
CA LYS A 103 15.13 23.85 5.73
C LYS A 103 16.17 23.58 4.67
N PHE A 104 16.54 24.64 3.96
CA PHE A 104 17.88 24.81 3.39
C PHE A 104 18.49 26.00 4.14
N ASP A 105 18.99 25.74 5.34
CA ASP A 105 20.20 26.34 5.91
C ASP A 105 20.32 25.92 7.38
N GLU A 106 21.57 25.72 7.81
CA GLU A 106 22.04 25.34 9.15
C GLU A 106 22.27 23.83 9.40
N GLU A 107 23.53 23.45 9.13
CA GLU A 107 24.28 22.40 9.79
C GLU A 107 24.44 22.68 11.31
N GLU A 108 24.71 21.60 12.06
CA GLU A 108 25.14 21.56 13.46
C GLU A 108 24.18 22.03 14.57
N LYS A 109 23.49 21.05 15.17
CA LYS A 109 23.67 20.69 16.60
C LYS A 109 22.88 19.43 16.93
N PHE A 110 23.63 18.35 17.15
CA PHE A 110 23.17 17.16 17.86
C PHE A 110 22.96 17.51 19.34
N MET A 111 21.84 17.07 19.94
CA MET A 111 21.73 16.43 21.27
C MET A 111 20.25 16.38 21.71
N HIS A 112 19.83 15.17 22.15
CA HIS A 112 18.63 14.81 22.93
C HIS A 112 17.23 15.18 22.35
N GLU A 113 16.30 14.24 22.14
CA GLU A 113 15.78 13.31 23.14
C GLU A 113 15.47 11.89 22.67
N THR A 114 15.57 11.01 23.66
CA THR A 114 15.59 9.55 23.63
C THR A 114 14.17 8.97 23.56
N ILE A 115 13.87 8.20 22.52
CA ILE A 115 12.95 7.04 22.65
C ILE A 115 13.69 5.82 22.11
N LYS A 116 14.14 4.99 23.05
CA LYS A 116 14.75 3.67 22.82
C LYS A 116 13.82 2.83 21.95
N LYS A 117 14.08 2.76 20.64
CA LYS A 117 13.68 1.61 19.81
C LYS A 117 14.87 0.68 19.74
N SER A 118 14.70 -0.53 20.25
CA SER A 118 15.65 -1.62 20.06
C SER A 118 15.95 -1.78 18.56
N PRO A 119 17.23 -1.72 18.14
CA PRO A 119 17.60 -2.04 16.77
C PRO A 119 17.67 -3.57 16.64
N SER A 120 16.96 -4.17 15.67
CA SER A 120 17.40 -5.41 14.96
C SER A 120 16.29 -6.20 14.23
N SER A 121 14.99 -5.97 14.48
CA SER A 121 13.94 -6.77 13.83
C SER A 121 13.22 -6.02 12.69
N PRO A 122 13.01 -6.65 11.53
CA PRO A 122 12.14 -6.12 10.47
C PRO A 122 10.75 -5.78 11.02
N ALA A 123 10.14 -4.73 10.48
CA ALA A 123 8.75 -4.42 10.79
C ALA A 123 7.86 -5.59 10.33
N LEU A 124 6.89 -5.96 11.18
CA LEU A 124 5.87 -6.93 10.80
C LEU A 124 4.88 -6.28 9.84
N LEU A 125 4.58 -6.95 8.72
CA LEU A 125 3.48 -6.59 7.85
C LEU A 125 2.24 -7.39 8.23
N ASN A 126 1.12 -6.69 8.40
CA ASN A 126 -0.15 -7.34 8.68
C ASN A 126 -0.86 -7.80 7.39
N ALA A 127 -1.90 -8.62 7.55
CA ALA A 127 -2.66 -9.16 6.43
C ALA A 127 -3.24 -8.08 5.51
N PHE A 128 -3.74 -6.97 6.05
CA PHE A 128 -4.26 -5.86 5.24
C PHE A 128 -3.17 -5.20 4.40
N GLN A 129 -1.98 -5.00 4.97
CA GLN A 129 -0.84 -4.44 4.25
C GLN A 129 -0.43 -5.36 3.11
N ILE A 130 -0.35 -6.67 3.35
CA ILE A 130 -0.01 -7.67 2.34
C ILE A 130 -1.05 -7.71 1.23
N ILE A 131 -2.34 -7.72 1.58
CA ILE A 131 -3.43 -7.71 0.58
C ILE A 131 -3.36 -6.44 -0.25
N SER A 132 -3.21 -5.28 0.39
CA SER A 132 -3.11 -3.99 -0.31
C SER A 132 -1.85 -3.87 -1.18
N SER A 133 -0.77 -4.58 -0.85
CA SER A 133 0.51 -4.45 -1.53
C SER A 133 0.79 -5.56 -2.56
N MET A 134 0.31 -6.79 -2.38
CA MET A 134 0.53 -7.90 -3.31
C MET A 134 -0.63 -8.20 -4.25
N SER A 135 -1.87 -7.86 -3.86
CA SER A 135 -3.02 -8.18 -4.69
C SER A 135 -3.16 -7.15 -5.80
N THR A 136 -2.99 -7.59 -7.05
CA THR A 136 -3.31 -6.78 -8.23
C THR A 136 -4.78 -6.38 -8.29
N GLY A 137 -5.68 -7.19 -7.70
CA GLY A 137 -7.12 -6.87 -7.63
C GLY A 137 -7.46 -5.68 -6.73
N PHE A 138 -6.55 -5.24 -5.87
CA PHE A 138 -6.70 -4.03 -5.06
C PHE A 138 -5.74 -2.90 -5.50
N ASP A 139 -4.96 -3.12 -6.56
CA ASP A 139 -4.06 -2.11 -7.10
C ASP A 139 -4.85 -1.10 -7.93
N LEU A 140 -5.18 0.03 -7.31
CA LEU A 140 -5.86 1.14 -7.98
C LEU A 140 -4.91 2.00 -8.81
N SER A 141 -3.60 1.70 -8.86
CA SER A 141 -2.65 2.53 -9.59
C SER A 141 -3.03 2.64 -11.07
N SER A 142 -3.59 1.60 -11.69
CA SER A 142 -4.02 1.67 -13.09
C SER A 142 -5.19 2.63 -13.33
N MET A 143 -5.92 3.04 -12.28
CA MET A 143 -7.00 4.01 -12.39
C MET A 143 -6.46 5.46 -12.40
N PHE A 144 -5.23 5.66 -11.93
CA PHE A 144 -4.62 6.98 -11.75
C PHE A 144 -3.26 7.15 -12.47
N GLU A 145 -2.64 6.07 -12.92
CA GLU A 145 -1.33 6.03 -13.56
C GLU A 145 -1.41 5.21 -14.86
N ASP A 146 -0.92 5.77 -15.96
CA ASP A 146 -0.96 5.13 -17.30
C ASP A 146 -0.03 3.91 -17.44
N LYS A 147 0.77 3.59 -16.41
CA LYS A 147 1.77 2.52 -16.46
C LYS A 147 1.68 1.62 -15.24
N LYS A 148 1.69 0.32 -15.49
CA LYS A 148 1.76 -0.72 -14.47
C LYS A 148 3.01 -0.50 -13.61
N LYS A 149 2.84 -0.49 -12.28
CA LYS A 149 3.96 -0.43 -11.35
C LYS A 149 4.87 -1.64 -11.63
N ALA A 150 6.16 -1.41 -11.89
CA ALA A 150 7.12 -2.50 -12.05
C ALA A 150 7.06 -3.42 -10.83
N GLY A 151 7.39 -4.70 -10.99
CA GLY A 151 7.42 -5.71 -9.93
C GLY A 151 8.42 -5.32 -8.84
N SER A 152 8.03 -4.36 -8.02
CA SER A 152 8.89 -3.68 -7.05
C SER A 152 8.88 -4.39 -5.71
N MET A 153 8.06 -5.41 -5.55
CA MET A 153 7.90 -6.15 -4.32
C MET A 153 7.91 -7.65 -4.58
N PHE A 154 8.48 -8.42 -3.64
CA PHE A 154 8.47 -9.89 -3.70
C PHE A 154 8.50 -10.52 -2.31
N THR A 155 8.14 -11.80 -2.24
CA THR A 155 8.25 -12.62 -1.03
C THR A 155 9.40 -13.62 -1.14
N SER A 156 10.00 -13.95 0.01
CA SER A 156 11.07 -14.94 0.13
C SER A 156 10.90 -15.77 1.41
N ARG A 157 11.41 -17.00 1.39
CA ARG A 157 11.54 -17.84 2.59
C ARG A 157 12.87 -17.63 3.33
N CYS A 158 13.77 -16.81 2.78
CA CYS A 158 15.04 -16.51 3.41
C CYS A 158 14.86 -15.55 4.59
N SER A 159 15.75 -15.67 5.59
CA SER A 159 15.78 -14.72 6.71
C SER A 159 16.17 -13.32 6.24
N SER A 160 15.75 -12.30 6.97
CA SER A 160 16.06 -10.90 6.62
C SER A 160 17.56 -10.61 6.56
N LYS A 161 18.38 -11.32 7.33
CA LYS A 161 19.85 -11.19 7.26
C LYS A 161 20.37 -11.65 5.90
N VAL A 162 19.93 -12.82 5.43
CA VAL A 162 20.31 -13.38 4.13
C VAL A 162 19.79 -12.49 2.99
N MET A 163 18.54 -12.03 3.09
CA MET A 163 17.93 -11.12 2.11
C MET A 163 18.73 -9.83 1.95
N MET A 164 19.01 -9.14 3.06
CA MET A 164 19.78 -7.89 3.04
C MET A 164 21.16 -8.09 2.44
N ALA A 165 21.87 -9.17 2.82
CA ALA A 165 23.19 -9.47 2.28
C ALA A 165 23.17 -9.76 0.77
N LYS A 166 22.17 -10.51 0.30
CA LYS A 166 22.04 -10.87 -1.12
C LYS A 166 21.66 -9.66 -1.98
N ILE A 167 20.74 -8.81 -1.51
CA ILE A 167 20.39 -7.55 -2.21
C ILE A 167 21.60 -6.62 -2.28
N GLU A 168 22.35 -6.47 -1.19
CA GLU A 168 23.57 -5.65 -1.17
C GLU A 168 24.63 -6.18 -2.16
N MET A 169 24.84 -7.50 -2.19
CA MET A 169 25.77 -8.13 -3.14
C MET A 169 25.38 -7.86 -4.59
N VAL A 170 24.10 -8.05 -4.93
CA VAL A 170 23.57 -7.79 -6.28
C VAL A 170 23.70 -6.31 -6.64
N ALA A 171 23.34 -5.40 -5.73
CA ALA A 171 23.45 -3.96 -5.99
C ALA A 171 24.89 -3.53 -6.27
N LYS A 172 25.87 -4.04 -5.51
CA LYS A 172 27.30 -3.77 -5.75
C LYS A 172 27.78 -4.31 -7.10
N ARG A 173 27.29 -5.47 -7.53
CA ARG A 173 27.58 -6.04 -8.87
C ARG A 173 27.13 -5.11 -10.00
N PHE A 174 26.06 -4.36 -9.80
CA PHE A 174 25.55 -3.37 -10.74
C PHE A 174 26.07 -1.94 -10.46
N ASN A 175 27.21 -1.80 -9.77
CA ASN A 175 27.87 -0.52 -9.47
C ASN A 175 27.05 0.47 -8.63
N PHE A 176 26.14 -0.02 -7.79
CA PHE A 176 25.47 0.81 -6.79
C PHE A 176 26.33 0.92 -5.52
N LYS A 177 26.42 2.13 -4.99
CA LYS A 177 26.87 2.35 -3.61
C LYS A 177 25.73 1.98 -2.67
N VAL A 178 26.03 1.22 -1.62
CA VAL A 178 25.02 0.70 -0.69
C VAL A 178 25.28 1.25 0.71
N ALA A 179 24.23 1.81 1.32
CA ALA A 179 24.23 2.19 2.72
C ALA A 179 23.14 1.42 3.45
N ARG A 180 23.49 0.72 4.53
CA ARG A 180 22.55 -0.06 5.34
C ARG A 180 22.13 0.70 6.58
N ARG A 181 20.82 0.71 6.86
CA ARG A 181 20.26 1.21 8.12
C ARG A 181 19.08 0.32 8.52
N ASP A 182 19.18 -0.32 9.68
CA ASP A 182 18.16 -1.24 10.18
C ASP A 182 17.81 -2.37 9.17
N SER A 183 16.54 -2.48 8.79
CA SER A 183 16.03 -3.39 7.75
C SER A 183 15.86 -2.71 6.39
N LYS A 184 16.59 -1.62 6.15
CA LYS A 184 16.57 -0.85 4.90
C LYS A 184 17.98 -0.76 4.29
N LEU A 185 18.05 -0.93 2.98
CA LEU A 185 19.22 -0.63 2.17
C LEU A 185 18.91 0.56 1.28
N ARG A 186 19.80 1.55 1.28
CA ARG A 186 19.79 2.64 0.30
C ARG A 186 20.84 2.35 -0.75
N LEU A 187 20.40 2.26 -2.00
CA LEU A 187 21.19 1.99 -3.18
C LEU A 187 21.29 3.29 -3.97
N LEU A 188 22.52 3.76 -4.21
CA LEU A 188 22.78 4.97 -4.99
C LEU A 188 23.56 4.59 -6.24
N GLY A 189 22.96 4.85 -7.40
CA GLY A 189 23.59 4.65 -8.69
C GLY A 189 24.83 5.52 -8.84
N SER A 190 25.87 4.97 -9.46
CA SER A 190 27.12 5.69 -9.69
C SER A 190 27.06 6.61 -10.92
N THR A 191 26.15 6.34 -11.86
CA THR A 191 25.94 7.10 -13.09
C THR A 191 24.85 8.17 -12.91
N GLU A 192 25.03 9.30 -13.57
CA GLU A 192 24.04 10.37 -13.60
C GLU A 192 23.12 10.20 -14.80
N GLY A 193 21.84 9.95 -14.53
CA GLY A 193 20.81 9.84 -15.55
C GLY A 193 20.16 11.20 -15.86
N ARG A 194 19.16 11.18 -16.74
CA ARG A 194 18.43 12.40 -17.19
C ARG A 194 17.76 13.19 -16.06
N LYS A 195 17.44 12.52 -14.94
CA LYS A 195 16.81 13.13 -13.75
C LYS A 195 17.71 13.04 -12.51
N GLY A 196 19.02 13.14 -12.73
CA GLY A 196 20.04 12.92 -11.72
C GLY A 196 20.32 11.44 -11.47
N ARG A 197 21.11 11.15 -10.44
CA ARG A 197 21.46 9.77 -10.06
C ARG A 197 20.25 9.01 -9.53
N LEU A 198 20.09 7.78 -10.00
CA LEU A 198 19.08 6.86 -9.49
C LEU A 198 19.36 6.51 -8.03
N SER A 199 18.38 6.73 -7.15
CA SER A 199 18.42 6.25 -5.78
C SER A 199 17.23 5.35 -5.52
N VAL A 200 17.49 4.15 -4.99
CA VAL A 200 16.49 3.13 -4.67
C VAL A 200 16.63 2.72 -3.22
N THR A 201 15.51 2.60 -2.51
CA THR A 201 15.47 2.02 -1.17
C THR A 201 14.89 0.62 -1.25
N ALA A 202 15.59 -0.38 -0.71
CA ALA A 202 15.05 -1.72 -0.48
C ALA A 202 14.73 -1.88 1.01
N GLU A 203 13.48 -2.16 1.35
CA GLU A 203 13.04 -2.40 2.73
C GLU A 203 12.58 -3.83 2.90
N VAL A 204 13.08 -4.49 3.95
CA VAL A 204 12.74 -5.87 4.29
C VAL A 204 11.75 -5.88 5.44
N PHE A 205 10.69 -6.64 5.27
CA PHE A 205 9.62 -6.84 6.22
C PHE A 205 9.49 -8.31 6.59
N LYS A 206 9.03 -8.56 7.82
CA LYS A 206 8.67 -9.91 8.27
C LYS A 206 7.16 -10.07 8.11
N VAL A 207 6.72 -11.11 7.40
CA VAL A 207 5.30 -11.39 7.16
C VAL A 207 4.83 -12.52 8.06
N ALA A 208 5.59 -13.60 8.12
CA ALA A 208 5.35 -14.77 8.95
C ALA A 208 6.69 -15.27 9.54
N PRO A 209 6.72 -16.26 10.45
CA PRO A 209 7.97 -16.81 10.98
C PRO A 209 8.99 -17.20 9.89
N GLU A 210 8.50 -17.73 8.77
CA GLU A 210 9.31 -18.25 7.65
C GLU A 210 9.15 -17.44 6.36
N VAL A 211 8.44 -16.32 6.38
CA VAL A 211 8.19 -15.51 5.18
C VAL A 211 8.61 -14.08 5.41
N THR A 212 9.51 -13.62 4.55
CA THR A 212 9.92 -12.22 4.45
C THR A 212 9.41 -11.62 3.16
N MET A 213 9.25 -10.30 3.16
CA MET A 213 8.85 -9.52 2.00
C MET A 213 9.84 -8.40 1.80
N VAL A 214 10.13 -8.07 0.55
CA VAL A 214 11.02 -6.96 0.19
C VAL A 214 10.26 -6.02 -0.72
N GLU A 215 10.36 -4.71 -0.43
CA GLU A 215 9.87 -3.64 -1.28
C GLU A 215 11.04 -2.78 -1.76
N PHE A 216 11.12 -2.56 -3.07
CA PHE A 216 11.98 -1.57 -3.70
C PHE A 216 11.17 -0.30 -3.97
N SER A 217 11.69 0.86 -3.59
CA SER A 217 11.07 2.15 -3.81
C SER A 217 12.07 3.13 -4.42
N LYS A 218 11.71 3.73 -5.55
CA LYS A 218 12.50 4.82 -6.16
C LYS A 218 12.44 6.07 -5.27
N SER A 219 13.60 6.56 -4.84
CA SER A 219 13.75 7.77 -4.02
C SER A 219 14.13 9.00 -4.85
N SER A 220 14.93 8.83 -5.92
CA SER A 220 15.31 9.87 -6.89
C SER A 220 15.66 9.25 -8.24
N GLY A 221 15.81 10.06 -9.30
CA GLY A 221 16.24 9.60 -10.63
C GLY A 221 15.10 9.25 -11.60
N ASP A 222 15.48 8.77 -12.78
CA ASP A 222 14.54 8.53 -13.88
C ASP A 222 13.68 7.27 -13.63
N THR A 223 12.41 7.33 -14.03
CA THR A 223 11.48 6.20 -13.81
C THR A 223 11.81 5.02 -14.73
N LEU A 224 12.24 5.27 -15.97
CA LEU A 224 12.58 4.16 -16.88
C LEU A 224 13.86 3.45 -16.43
N GLU A 225 14.83 4.21 -15.93
CA GLU A 225 16.05 3.65 -15.31
C GLU A 225 15.71 2.77 -14.11
N TYR A 226 14.77 3.20 -13.25
CA TYR A 226 14.29 2.41 -12.12
C TYR A 226 13.57 1.12 -12.56
N ILE A 227 12.71 1.19 -13.58
CA ILE A 227 12.00 0.02 -14.10
C ILE A 227 13.01 -0.98 -14.67
N LYS A 228 13.98 -0.51 -15.46
CA LYS A 228 15.06 -1.33 -16.02
C LYS A 228 15.85 -2.02 -14.91
N PHE A 229 16.26 -1.27 -13.88
CA PHE A 229 16.94 -1.82 -12.72
C PHE A 229 16.12 -2.93 -12.02
N CYS A 230 14.81 -2.76 -11.87
CA CYS A 230 13.97 -3.77 -11.22
C CYS A 230 13.83 -5.03 -12.09
N GLU A 231 13.47 -4.88 -13.36
CA GLU A 231 13.09 -6.00 -14.23
C GLU A 231 14.29 -6.71 -14.89
N GLU A 232 15.33 -5.97 -15.27
CA GLU A 232 16.47 -6.52 -16.02
C GLU A 232 17.66 -6.89 -15.11
N ASP A 233 17.89 -6.12 -14.03
CA ASP A 233 19.05 -6.33 -13.16
C ASP A 233 18.68 -7.15 -11.90
N ILE A 234 17.75 -6.63 -11.10
CA ILE A 234 17.41 -7.20 -9.79
C ILE A 234 16.62 -8.50 -9.92
N ARG A 235 15.56 -8.51 -10.73
CA ARG A 235 14.66 -9.65 -10.83
C ARG A 235 15.36 -10.95 -11.27
N PRO A 236 16.24 -10.94 -12.30
CA PRO A 236 17.00 -12.14 -12.68
C PRO A 236 18.07 -12.52 -11.66
N ALA A 237 18.71 -11.54 -11.01
CA ALA A 237 19.80 -11.77 -10.07
C ALA A 237 19.35 -12.32 -8.70
N LEU A 238 18.08 -12.13 -8.34
CA LEU A 238 17.48 -12.63 -7.09
C LEU A 238 16.58 -13.87 -7.31
N LYS A 239 16.56 -14.46 -8.51
CA LYS A 239 15.68 -15.60 -8.84
C LYS A 239 15.82 -16.80 -7.91
N ASP A 240 16.98 -16.97 -7.27
CA ASP A 240 17.29 -18.09 -6.38
C ASP A 240 16.69 -17.94 -4.97
N ILE A 241 16.36 -16.72 -4.56
CA ILE A 241 15.79 -16.44 -3.23
C ILE A 241 14.34 -15.99 -3.30
N VAL A 242 13.85 -15.58 -4.46
CA VAL A 242 12.48 -15.09 -4.63
C VAL A 242 11.54 -16.29 -4.69
N TRP A 243 10.51 -16.27 -3.85
CA TRP A 243 9.39 -17.20 -3.95
C TRP A 243 8.34 -16.70 -4.94
N THR A 244 7.90 -15.44 -4.82
CA THR A 244 6.90 -14.86 -5.73
C THR A 244 7.04 -13.35 -5.83
N TRP A 245 7.01 -12.81 -7.05
CA TRP A 245 6.94 -11.36 -7.28
C TRP A 245 5.50 -10.85 -7.23
N GLN A 246 5.36 -9.59 -6.85
CA GLN A 246 4.10 -8.86 -6.94
C GLN A 246 3.53 -8.93 -8.36
N GLY A 247 2.29 -9.41 -8.49
CA GLY A 247 1.60 -9.49 -9.78
C GLY A 247 1.96 -10.68 -10.67
N ASP A 248 2.82 -11.60 -10.20
CA ASP A 248 2.96 -12.91 -10.85
C ASP A 248 1.69 -13.73 -10.58
N ASN A 249 0.99 -14.12 -11.65
CA ASN A 249 -0.19 -14.98 -11.53
C ASN A 249 0.23 -16.36 -11.02
N ILE A 250 -0.08 -16.67 -9.77
CA ILE A 250 0.10 -18.01 -9.19
C ILE A 250 -0.85 -19.05 -9.83
N PHE A 251 -1.88 -18.59 -10.56
CA PHE A 251 -2.80 -19.46 -11.31
C PHE A 251 -2.23 -19.86 -12.67
N ASN A 252 -1.15 -20.63 -12.67
CA ASN A 252 -0.89 -21.61 -13.72
C ASN A 252 -0.34 -22.86 -13.04
N CYS A 253 -1.19 -23.51 -12.25
CA CYS A 253 -0.99 -24.91 -11.93
C CYS A 253 -1.17 -25.69 -13.24
N ASN A 254 -0.06 -25.97 -13.92
CA ASN A 254 -0.02 -27.00 -14.95
C ASN A 254 -0.38 -28.32 -14.27
N VAL A 255 -1.66 -28.67 -14.31
CA VAL A 255 -2.10 -30.05 -14.16
C VAL A 255 -1.48 -30.79 -15.34
N THR A 256 -0.33 -31.41 -15.08
CA THR A 256 0.20 -32.46 -15.93
C THR A 256 -0.71 -33.66 -15.75
N THR A 257 -1.80 -33.73 -16.53
CA THR A 257 -2.47 -35.00 -16.79
C THR A 257 -1.53 -35.84 -17.64
N SER A 258 -0.74 -36.67 -16.98
CA SER A 258 -0.23 -37.90 -17.55
C SER A 258 -1.43 -38.84 -17.77
N GLY A 259 -1.88 -38.97 -19.02
CA GLY A 259 -2.84 -39.97 -19.45
C GLY A 259 -2.44 -40.43 -20.84
N GLY A 260 -1.91 -41.64 -20.94
CA GLY A 260 -1.28 -42.20 -22.12
C GLY A 260 -2.20 -42.34 -23.33
N GLU A 261 -1.55 -42.34 -24.49
CA GLU A 261 -2.07 -42.87 -25.73
C GLU A 261 -2.44 -44.34 -25.54
N GLU A 262 -3.64 -44.73 -25.96
CA GLU A 262 -3.84 -46.03 -26.59
C GLU A 262 -4.87 -45.90 -27.70
N SER A 263 -4.49 -46.39 -28.87
CA SER A 263 -5.11 -46.23 -30.17
C SER A 263 -5.67 -47.59 -30.61
N THR A 264 -6.94 -47.67 -31.01
CA THR A 264 -7.52 -48.69 -31.92
C THR A 264 -8.98 -48.28 -32.19
N LYS A 265 -9.33 -47.77 -33.38
CA LYS A 265 -9.71 -48.46 -34.64
C LYS A 265 -10.99 -49.31 -34.58
N GLU A 266 -11.90 -48.95 -35.50
CA GLU A 266 -12.96 -49.77 -36.15
C GLU A 266 -14.14 -50.17 -35.23
N LEU A 267 -15.43 -49.99 -35.56
CA LEU A 267 -16.22 -49.86 -36.79
C LEU A 267 -17.45 -48.98 -36.50
#